data_AF-A0A2E9PMY5-F1
#
_entry.id   AF-A0A2E9PMY5-F1
#
_cell.length_a   1.000
_cell.length_b   1.000
_cell.length_c   1.000
_cell.angle_alpha   90.00
_cell.angle_beta   90.00
_cell.angle_gamma   90.00
#
_symmetry.space_group_name_H-M   'P 1'
#
loop_
_entity.id
_entity.type
_entity.pdbx_description
1 polymer ?
#
loop_
_entity_poly.entity_id
_entity_poly.type
_entity_poly.pdbx_seq_one_letter_code
_entity_poly.pdbx_strand_id
1 'polypeptide(L)' 'VLIALDRQERGKGELSAIQEVERDFNTQVISIVSLADVVAYLSENGGHEAQINGINAYRERYGI' A
#
# COMPACT_ATOMS: atom_id res chain seq x y z
N VAL A 1 4.28 8.52 -13.52
CA VAL A 1 5.28 7.51 -13.05
C VAL A 1 4.57 6.18 -12.89
N LEU A 2 5.15 5.05 -13.32
CA LEU A 2 4.57 3.72 -13.15
C LEU A 2 5.42 2.92 -12.16
N ILE A 3 4.80 2.29 -11.17
CA ILE A 3 5.46 1.46 -10.15
C ILE A 3 4.82 0.09 -10.05
N ALA A 4 5.55 -0.88 -9.51
CA ALA A 4 5.02 -2.24 -9.35
C ALA A 4 3.98 -2.34 -8.22
N LEU A 5 4.26 -1.77 -7.04
CA LEU A 5 3.42 -1.92 -5.86
C LEU A 5 3.25 -0.58 -5.14
N ASP A 6 2.01 -0.20 -4.89
CA ASP A 6 1.65 0.84 -3.92
C ASP A 6 1.43 0.19 -2.55
N ARG A 7 2.32 0.50 -1.60
CA ARG A 7 2.28 -0.03 -0.24
C ARG A 7 1.22 0.64 0.65
N GLN A 8 0.65 1.78 0.22
CA GLN A 8 -0.36 2.53 0.95
C GLN A 8 0.03 2.82 2.41
N GLU A 9 1.31 3.16 2.62
CA GLU A 9 1.89 3.47 3.93
C GLU A 9 2.37 4.92 3.99
N ARG A 10 2.26 5.53 5.18
CA ARG A 10 2.81 6.85 5.47
C ARG A 10 4.33 6.81 5.33
N GLY A 11 4.89 7.85 4.73
CA GLY A 11 6.32 8.07 4.63
C GLY A 11 6.90 8.57 5.96
N LYS A 12 7.83 9.53 5.90
CA LYS A 12 8.38 10.16 7.11
C LYS A 12 7.42 11.14 7.78
N GLY A 13 6.39 11.58 7.08
CA GLY A 13 5.34 12.46 7.58
C GLY A 13 3.95 11.84 7.41
N GLU A 14 2.94 12.70 7.29
CA GLU A 14 1.54 12.27 7.15
C GLU A 14 1.19 11.76 5.75
N LEU A 15 2.01 12.05 4.73
CA LEU A 15 1.78 11.63 3.35
C LEU A 15 2.53 10.33 3.03
N SER A 16 2.02 9.57 2.07
CA SER A 16 2.76 8.44 1.51
C SER A 16 3.87 8.95 0.59
N ALA A 17 4.90 8.13 0.37
CA ALA A 17 5.96 8.46 -0.58
C ALA A 17 5.39 8.75 -1.99
N ILE A 18 4.28 8.11 -2.35
CA ILE A 18 3.58 8.36 -3.61
C ILE A 18 2.93 9.75 -3.61
N GLN A 19 2.15 10.08 -2.58
CA GLN A 19 1.52 11.40 -2.47
C GLN A 19 2.53 12.55 -2.42
N GLU A 20 3.70 12.33 -1.80
CA GLU A 20 4.81 13.28 -1.83
C GLU A 20 5.32 13.50 -3.26
N VAL A 21 5.54 12.42 -4.04
CA VAL A 21 5.97 12.52 -5.44
C VAL A 21 4.90 13.21 -6.31
N GLU A 22 3.63 12.87 -6.12
CA GLU A 22 2.55 13.50 -6.89
C GLU A 22 2.46 15.00 -6.61
N ARG A 23 2.56 15.40 -5.34
CA ARG A 23 2.56 16.81 -4.91
C ARG A 23 3.78 17.56 -5.44
N ASP A 24 4.98 17.02 -5.24
CA ASP A 24 6.23 17.75 -5.49
C ASP A 24 6.54 17.88 -6.98
N PHE A 25 6.08 16.94 -7.80
CA PHE A 25 6.35 16.91 -9.25
C PHE A 25 5.10 17.14 -10.11
N ASN A 26 3.93 17.40 -9.50
CA ASN A 26 2.66 17.63 -10.17
C ASN A 26 2.38 16.58 -11.26
N THR A 27 2.59 15.32 -10.92
CA THR A 27 2.48 14.15 -11.80
C THR A 27 1.61 13.10 -11.15
N GLN A 28 1.04 12.20 -11.95
CA GLN A 28 0.31 11.05 -11.43
C GLN A 28 1.24 9.84 -11.29
N VAL A 29 1.12 9.14 -10.17
CA VAL A 29 1.76 7.85 -9.95
C VAL A 29 0.71 6.75 -10.10
N ILE A 30 1.01 5.75 -10.91
CA ILE A 30 0.15 4.59 -11.14
C ILE A 30 0.90 3.35 -10.66
N SER A 31 0.21 2.46 -9.96
CA SER A 31 0.75 1.17 -9.53
C SER A 31 0.12 0.02 -10.31
N ILE A 32 0.86 -1.08 -10.50
CA ILE A 32 0.32 -2.32 -11.06
C ILE A 32 -0.60 -3.00 -10.04
N VAL A 33 -0.19 -3.01 -8.77
CA VAL A 33 -0.98 -3.52 -7.64
C VAL A 33 -0.84 -2.61 -6.42
N SER A 34 -1.80 -2.68 -5.50
CA SER A 34 -1.79 -2.05 -4.19
C SER A 34 -1.70 -3.08 -3.06
N LEU A 35 -1.40 -2.63 -1.84
CA LEU A 35 -1.44 -3.48 -0.66
C LEU A 35 -2.85 -4.08 -0.42
N ALA A 36 -3.91 -3.35 -0.77
CA ALA A 36 -5.27 -3.86 -0.71
C ALA A 36 -5.49 -5.06 -1.66
N ASP A 37 -4.92 -5.01 -2.87
CA ASP A 37 -4.98 -6.13 -3.84
C ASP A 37 -4.24 -7.37 -3.32
N VAL A 38 -3.11 -7.17 -2.63
CA VAL A 38 -2.38 -8.28 -1.99
C VAL A 38 -3.23 -8.94 -0.90
N VAL A 39 -3.92 -8.16 -0.06
CA VAL A 39 -4.81 -8.70 0.97
C VAL A 39 -6.00 -9.42 0.36
N ALA A 40 -6.60 -8.88 -0.70
CA ALA A 40 -7.68 -9.52 -1.42
C ALA A 40 -7.24 -10.88 -1.99
N TYR A 41 -6.08 -10.92 -2.65
CA TYR A 41 -5.50 -12.15 -3.20
C TYR A 41 -5.24 -13.22 -2.13
N LEU A 42 -4.67 -12.84 -0.99
CA LEU A 42 -4.42 -13.79 0.12
C LEU A 42 -5.73 -14.31 0.72
N SER A 43 -6.76 -13.46 0.78
CA SER A 43 -8.07 -13.83 1.30
C SER A 43 -8.79 -14.81 0.37
N GLU A 44 -8.68 -14.63 -0.95
CA GLU A 44 -9.27 -15.52 -1.96
C GLU A 44 -8.61 -16.91 -1.98
N ASN A 45 -7.29 -16.98 -1.82
CA ASN A 45 -6.56 -18.26 -1.81
C ASN A 45 -6.75 -19.06 -0.50
N GLY A 46 -7.09 -18.39 0.60
CA GLY A 46 -7.25 -19.01 1.93
C GLY A 46 -5.93 -19.52 2.53
N GLY A 47 -5.95 -19.89 3.82
CA GLY A 47 -4.77 -20.45 4.50
C GLY A 47 -3.65 -19.44 4.80
N HIS A 48 -3.98 -18.14 4.74
CA HIS A 48 -3.06 -17.03 4.95
C HIS A 48 -3.50 -16.10 6.07
N GLU A 49 -4.31 -16.58 7.02
CA GLU A 49 -4.93 -15.77 8.06
C GLU A 49 -3.88 -15.07 8.95
N ALA A 50 -2.76 -15.73 9.23
CA ALA A 50 -1.67 -15.13 10.00
C ALA A 50 -1.02 -13.94 9.25
N GLN A 51 -0.80 -14.10 7.94
CA GLN A 51 -0.23 -13.06 7.07
C GLN A 51 -1.21 -11.90 6.93
N ILE A 52 -2.49 -12.19 6.70
CA ILE A 52 -3.56 -11.17 6.60
C ILE A 52 -3.64 -10.38 7.90
N ASN A 53 -3.63 -11.04 9.06
CA ASN A 53 -3.63 -10.38 10.37
C ASN A 53 -2.39 -9.51 10.58
N GLY A 54 -1.21 -10.00 10.18
CA GLY A 54 0.03 -9.23 10.24
C GLY A 54 -0.01 -7.98 9.35
N ILE A 55 -0.55 -8.10 8.14
CA ILE A 55 -0.73 -6.97 7.21
C ILE A 55 -1.74 -5.96 7.78
N ASN A 56 -2.86 -6.43 8.35
CA ASN A 56 -3.87 -5.55 8.94
C ASN A 56 -3.31 -4.76 10.12
N ALA A 57 -2.57 -5.40 11.02
CA ALA A 57 -1.90 -4.71 12.14
C ALA A 57 -0.85 -3.70 11.64
N TYR A 58 -0.13 -4.03 10.56
CA TYR A 58 0.79 -3.09 9.93
C TYR A 58 0.05 -1.88 9.34
N ARG A 59 -1.08 -2.10 8.64
CA ARG A 59 -1.91 -1.02 8.07
C ARG A 59 -2.54 -0.14 9.14
N GLU A 60 -2.97 -0.70 10.27
CA GLU A 60 -3.49 0.10 11.38
C GLU A 60 -2.42 1.08 11.90
N ARG A 61 -1.17 0.62 11.96
CA ARG A 61 -0.06 1.43 12.47
C ARG A 61 0.49 2.43 11.46
N TYR A 62 0.65 2.03 10.20
CA TYR A 62 1.39 2.78 9.19
C TYR A 62 0.57 3.16 7.95
N GLY A 63 -0.65 2.66 7.82
CA GLY A 63 -1.50 2.89 6.65
C GLY A 63 -1.91 4.35 6.51
N ILE A 64 -2.07 4.80 5.27
CA ILE A 64 -2.55 6.14 4.93
C ILE A 64 -3.97 6.13 4.37
#